data_AF-A0A7G6VVW4-F1
#
_entry.id   AF-A0A7G6VVW4-F1
#
_cell.length_a   1.000
_cell.length_b   1.000
_cell.length_c   1.000
_cell.angle_alpha   90.00
_cell.angle_beta   90.00
_cell.angle_gamma   90.00
#
_symmetry.space_group_name_H-M   'P 1'
#
loop_
_entity.id
_entity.type
_entity.pdbx_description
1 polymer ?
#
loop_
_entity_poly.entity_id
_entity_poly.type
_entity_poly.pdbx_seq_one_letter_code
_entity_poly.pdbx_strand_id
1 'polypeptide(L)'
;MYDGSFKVRAMQEGLNVDDEEGITGLPDLPAMRSDAATPPFEAFAHVSKRMLDGYSLLVSSGFRPEAIGMAMLGATVNFYDMLGMREVLPNILRSMADSIDSDDSLH
;
A
#
# COMPACT_ATOMS: atom_id res chain seq x y z
N MET A 1 -15.69 -5.43 -46.04
CA MET A 1 -15.94 -6.70 -45.35
C MET A 1 -14.67 -7.03 -44.59
N TYR A 2 -14.66 -6.78 -43.28
CA TYR A 2 -13.58 -7.17 -42.39
C TYR A 2 -14.10 -8.31 -41.52
N ASP A 3 -13.34 -9.40 -41.53
CA ASP A 3 -13.63 -10.69 -40.92
C ASP A 3 -13.66 -10.59 -39.39
N GLY A 4 -14.84 -10.86 -38.82
CA GLY A 4 -15.14 -10.79 -37.39
C GLY A 4 -14.93 -12.11 -36.66
N SER A 5 -13.88 -12.86 -36.99
CA SER A 5 -13.65 -14.20 -36.46
C SER A 5 -12.27 -14.38 -35.82
N PHE A 6 -11.78 -13.42 -35.02
CA PHE A 6 -10.65 -13.70 -34.14
C PHE A 6 -10.82 -13.06 -32.77
N LYS A 7 -11.08 -13.93 -31.79
CA LYS A 7 -10.96 -13.75 -30.33
C LYS A 7 -12.13 -13.09 -29.59
N VAL A 8 -13.35 -13.60 -29.81
CA VAL A 8 -14.38 -13.70 -28.75
C VAL A 8 -14.18 -14.98 -27.92
N ARG A 9 -12.91 -15.33 -27.66
CA ARG A 9 -12.48 -16.56 -26.96
C ARG A 9 -11.45 -16.26 -25.86
N ALA A 10 -11.60 -15.09 -25.24
CA ALA A 10 -10.89 -14.71 -24.01
C ALA A 10 -11.86 -14.31 -22.90
N MET A 11 -13.15 -14.59 -23.09
CA MET A 11 -14.11 -14.75 -22.01
C MET A 11 -14.28 -16.26 -21.87
N GLN A 12 -14.14 -16.78 -20.65
CA GLN A 12 -14.44 -18.17 -20.29
C GLN A 12 -13.33 -19.18 -20.61
N GLU A 13 -12.23 -19.13 -19.89
CA GLU A 13 -11.51 -20.35 -19.44
C GLU A 13 -10.64 -19.98 -18.24
N GLY A 14 -10.73 -20.80 -17.20
CA GLY A 14 -10.49 -20.43 -15.81
C GLY A 14 -9.04 -20.11 -15.44
N LEU A 15 -8.93 -19.18 -14.50
CA LEU A 15 -7.91 -19.18 -13.47
C LEU A 15 -8.66 -19.15 -12.14
N ASN A 16 -9.09 -20.33 -11.70
CA ASN A 16 -9.17 -20.62 -10.27
C ASN A 16 -7.75 -20.40 -9.74
N VAL A 17 -7.54 -19.28 -9.08
CA VAL A 17 -6.39 -19.09 -8.21
C VAL A 17 -6.97 -19.12 -6.81
N ASP A 18 -7.20 -20.34 -6.34
CA ASP A 18 -7.12 -20.64 -4.93
C ASP A 18 -5.66 -20.42 -4.54
N ASP A 19 -5.28 -19.21 -4.17
CA ASP A 19 -4.07 -18.96 -3.41
C ASP A 19 -4.39 -17.90 -2.34
N GLU A 20 -4.73 -18.42 -1.17
CA GLU A 20 -4.48 -17.74 0.10
C GLU A 20 -2.97 -17.55 0.32
N GLU A 21 -2.31 -16.81 -0.57
CA GLU A 21 -1.04 -16.19 -0.24
C GLU A 21 -1.35 -14.73 0.09
N GLY A 22 -1.64 -14.53 1.38
CA GLY A 22 -1.59 -13.22 2.00
C GLY A 22 -0.31 -12.50 1.56
N ILE A 23 -0.40 -11.19 1.46
CA ILE A 23 0.70 -10.30 1.09
C ILE A 23 1.76 -10.40 2.19
N THR A 24 2.59 -11.44 2.16
CA THR A 24 3.58 -11.76 3.19
C THR A 24 4.72 -10.78 3.05
N GLY A 25 4.81 -9.83 3.98
CA GLY A 25 5.92 -8.87 4.04
C GLY A 25 5.54 -7.41 4.25
N LEU A 26 4.26 -7.08 4.41
CA LEU A 26 3.90 -5.81 5.02
C LEU A 26 4.09 -5.94 6.53
N PRO A 27 4.85 -5.05 7.20
CA PRO A 27 4.89 -5.04 8.66
C PRO A 27 3.46 -4.91 9.19
N ASP A 28 3.13 -5.64 10.26
CA ASP A 28 1.86 -5.49 10.97
C ASP A 28 1.79 -4.04 11.45
N LEU A 29 1.10 -3.20 10.68
CA LEU A 29 0.84 -1.84 11.12
C LEU A 29 0.00 -1.93 12.39
N PRO A 30 0.28 -1.13 13.43
CA PRO A 30 -0.52 -1.11 14.63
C PRO A 30 -1.98 -1.04 14.25
N ALA A 31 -2.79 -1.96 14.78
CA ALA A 31 -4.22 -1.97 14.59
C ALA A 31 -4.80 -0.65 15.14
N MET A 32 -4.83 0.39 14.31
CA MET A 32 -5.58 1.60 14.59
C MET A 32 -7.02 1.14 14.77
N ARG A 33 -7.50 1.24 16.01
CA ARG A 33 -8.83 0.82 16.47
C ARG A 33 -9.84 0.78 15.33
N SER A 34 -10.31 -0.42 14.98
CA SER A 34 -11.33 -0.57 13.94
C SER A 34 -12.68 -0.12 14.49
N ASP A 35 -12.95 1.18 14.41
CA ASP A 35 -14.32 1.66 14.40
C ASP A 35 -14.95 1.30 13.04
N ALA A 36 -16.27 1.16 13.00
CA ALA A 36 -17.03 0.80 11.78
C ALA A 36 -16.83 1.77 10.58
N ALA A 37 -16.07 2.85 10.76
CA ALA A 37 -15.71 3.83 9.74
C ALA A 37 -14.29 3.63 9.16
N THR A 38 -13.49 2.69 9.68
CA THR A 38 -12.16 2.39 9.14
C THR A 38 -12.31 1.51 7.89
N PRO A 39 -11.80 1.93 6.71
CA PRO A 39 -11.87 1.10 5.51
C PRO A 39 -11.11 -0.21 5.75
N PRO A 40 -11.66 -1.35 5.28
CA PRO A 40 -11.04 -2.65 5.47
C PRO A 40 -9.68 -2.69 4.76
N PHE A 41 -8.76 -3.50 5.26
CA PHE A 41 -7.40 -3.59 4.71
C PHE A 41 -7.41 -3.98 3.22
N GLU A 42 -8.35 -4.83 2.79
CA GLU A 42 -8.48 -5.19 1.37
C GLU A 42 -8.81 -3.99 0.48
N ALA A 43 -9.48 -2.96 1.00
CA ALA A 43 -9.73 -1.71 0.27
C ALA A 43 -8.43 -0.96 -0.08
N PHE A 44 -7.34 -1.24 0.64
CA PHE A 44 -6.03 -0.64 0.41
C PHE A 44 -5.08 -1.53 -0.42
N ALA A 45 -5.44 -2.78 -0.73
CA ALA A 45 -4.58 -3.73 -1.44
C ALA A 45 -4.13 -3.22 -2.83
N HIS A 46 -5.02 -2.53 -3.55
CA HIS A 46 -4.66 -1.93 -4.84
C HIS A 46 -3.71 -0.73 -4.70
N VAL A 47 -3.81 0.01 -3.60
CA VAL A 47 -2.95 1.17 -3.30
C VAL A 47 -1.55 0.69 -2.92
N SER A 48 -1.45 -0.30 -2.03
CA SER A 48 -0.17 -0.87 -1.60
C SER A 48 0.58 -1.52 -2.76
N LYS A 49 -0.11 -2.28 -3.64
CA LYS A 49 0.51 -2.83 -4.84
C LYS A 49 1.12 -1.75 -5.75
N ARG A 50 0.38 -0.68 -6.03
CA ARG A 50 0.89 0.43 -6.86
C ARG A 50 2.07 1.15 -6.21
N MET A 51 2.08 1.28 -4.89
CA MET A 51 3.22 1.82 -4.15
C MET A 51 4.46 0.94 -4.29
N LEU A 52 4.31 -0.39 -4.16
CA LEU A 52 5.41 -1.35 -4.31
C LEU A 52 5.97 -1.38 -5.73
N ASP A 53 5.10 -1.33 -6.74
CA ASP A 53 5.51 -1.25 -8.15
C ASP A 53 6.34 0.03 -8.39
N GLY A 54 5.88 1.17 -7.87
CA GLY A 54 6.60 2.45 -7.95
C GLY A 54 7.94 2.45 -7.20
N TYR A 55 7.96 1.87 -6.00
CA TYR A 55 9.19 1.68 -5.23
C TYR A 55 10.21 0.83 -6.02
N SER A 56 9.78 -0.30 -6.59
CA SER A 56 10.62 -1.20 -7.37
C SER A 56 11.21 -0.51 -8.60
N LEU A 57 10.43 0.34 -9.27
CA LEU A 57 10.90 1.15 -10.39
C LEU A 57 12.00 2.14 -9.96
N LEU A 58 11.85 2.80 -8.81
CA LEU A 58 12.84 3.75 -8.30
C LEU A 58 14.13 3.04 -7.86
N VAL A 59 14.03 1.88 -7.21
CA VAL A 59 15.20 1.07 -6.86
C VAL A 59 15.95 0.61 -8.10
N SER A 60 15.23 0.09 -9.11
CA SER A 60 15.85 -0.33 -10.38
C SER A 60 16.48 0.83 -11.17
N SER A 61 16.05 2.06 -10.91
CA SER A 61 16.65 3.28 -11.44
C SER A 61 17.89 3.76 -10.66
N GLY A 62 18.30 3.05 -9.60
CA GLY A 62 19.51 3.33 -8.84
C GLY A 62 19.33 4.25 -7.63
N PHE A 63 18.09 4.60 -7.25
CA PHE A 63 17.85 5.38 -6.04
C PHE A 63 17.99 4.53 -4.78
N ARG A 64 18.56 5.11 -3.72
CA ARG A 64 18.73 4.43 -2.43
C ARG A 64 17.37 4.21 -1.74
N PRO A 65 17.11 3.03 -1.17
CA PRO A 65 15.87 2.72 -0.44
C PRO A 65 15.46 3.79 0.58
N GLU A 66 16.41 4.28 1.38
CA GLU A 66 16.16 5.26 2.44
C GLU A 66 15.72 6.61 1.87
N ALA A 67 16.29 7.01 0.73
CA ALA A 67 15.92 8.24 0.05
C ALA A 67 14.51 8.14 -0.56
N ILE A 68 14.15 6.97 -1.10
CA ILE A 68 12.81 6.70 -1.61
C ILE A 68 11.80 6.75 -0.46
N GLY A 69 12.09 6.08 0.66
CA GLY A 69 11.24 6.09 1.86
C GLY A 69 10.98 7.50 2.37
N MET A 70 12.01 8.34 2.46
CA MET A 70 11.83 9.75 2.87
C MET A 70 11.00 10.55 1.87
N ALA A 71 11.16 10.33 0.56
CA ALA A 71 10.33 10.97 -0.45
C ALA A 71 8.85 10.54 -0.36
N MET A 72 8.59 9.25 -0.11
CA MET A 72 7.24 8.72 0.08
C MET A 72 6.58 9.29 1.35
N LEU A 73 7.33 9.42 2.45
CA LEU A 73 6.84 10.09 3.67
C LEU A 73 6.54 11.56 3.40
N GLY A 74 7.42 12.29 2.70
CA GLY A 74 7.18 13.68 2.31
C GLY A 74 5.93 13.84 1.44
N ALA A 75 5.72 12.95 0.47
CA ALA A 75 4.51 12.92 -0.34
C ALA A 75 3.25 12.66 0.49
N THR A 76 3.35 11.76 1.47
CA THR A 76 2.26 11.45 2.41
C THR A 76 1.88 12.67 3.23
N VAL A 77 2.87 13.36 3.81
CA VAL A 77 2.65 14.61 4.55
C VAL A 77 1.92 15.65 3.68
N ASN A 78 2.32 15.77 2.42
CA ASN A 78 1.68 16.69 1.47
C ASN A 78 0.21 16.32 1.18
N PHE A 79 -0.13 15.02 1.08
CA PHE A 79 -1.52 14.60 0.91
C PHE A 79 -2.38 14.97 2.11
N TYR A 80 -1.88 14.85 3.34
CA TYR A 80 -2.64 15.26 4.52
C TYR A 80 -2.93 16.76 4.54
N ASP A 81 -2.02 17.60 4.04
CA ASP A 81 -2.27 19.04 3.87
C ASP A 81 -3.35 19.28 2.80
N MET A 82 -3.23 18.65 1.62
CA MET A 82 -4.19 18.77 0.52
C MET A 82 -5.60 18.29 0.88
N LEU A 83 -5.72 17.30 1.76
CA LEU A 83 -6.99 16.73 2.21
C LEU A 83 -7.56 17.43 3.46
N GLY A 84 -6.92 18.50 3.94
CA GLY A 84 -7.39 19.24 5.11
C GLY A 84 -7.22 18.50 6.44
N MET A 85 -6.32 17.50 6.49
CA MET A 85 -6.06 16.64 7.66
C MET A 85 -4.73 16.97 8.37
N ARG A 86 -4.15 18.14 8.09
CA ARG A 86 -2.85 18.52 8.66
C ARG A 86 -2.82 18.53 10.18
N GLU A 87 -3.93 18.88 10.83
CA GLU A 87 -4.00 18.99 12.30
C GLU A 87 -3.92 17.63 13.01
N VAL A 88 -4.38 16.54 12.36
CA VAL A 88 -4.35 15.20 12.94
C VAL A 88 -3.05 14.44 12.67
N LEU A 89 -2.32 14.84 11.62
CA LEU A 89 -1.11 14.16 11.16
C LEU A 89 -0.02 13.98 12.25
N PRO A 90 0.33 14.99 13.08
CA PRO A 90 1.37 14.82 14.09
C PRO A 90 1.04 13.72 15.11
N ASN A 91 -0.24 13.55 15.45
CA ASN A 91 -0.66 12.52 16.39
C ASN A 91 -0.59 11.13 15.76
N ILE A 92 -0.96 11.01 14.48
CA ILE A 92 -0.84 9.76 13.73
C ILE A 92 0.63 9.33 13.64
N LEU A 93 1.52 10.25 13.24
CA LEU A 93 2.95 9.94 13.11
C LEU A 93 3.59 9.56 14.44
N ARG A 94 3.21 10.22 15.55
CA ARG A 94 3.68 9.85 16.89
C ARG A 94 3.22 8.45 17.28
N SER A 95 1.94 8.14 17.10
CA SER A 95 1.41 6.81 17.40
C SER A 95 2.08 5.71 16.57
N MET A 96 2.44 6.00 15.31
CA MET A 96 3.18 5.06 14.47
C MET A 96 4.61 4.86 14.96
N ALA A 97 5.32 5.94 15.30
CA ALA A 97 6.68 5.85 15.85
C ALA A 97 6.69 5.06 17.17
N ASP A 98 5.78 5.38 18.08
CA ASP A 98 5.65 4.69 19.37
C ASP A 98 5.38 3.19 19.20
N SER A 99 4.62 2.79 18.17
CA SER A 99 4.36 1.38 17.87
C SER A 99 5.59 0.66 17.33
N ILE A 100 6.36 1.28 16.44
CA ILE A 100 7.57 0.69 15.87
C ILE A 100 8.60 0.45 16.98
N ASP A 101 8.80 1.43 17.86
CA ASP A 101 9.71 1.30 19.01
C ASP A 101 9.26 0.22 20.00
N SER A 102 7.93 0.02 20.13
CA SER A 102 7.36 -1.00 21.01
C SER A 102 7.60 -2.43 20.49
N ASP A 103 7.52 -2.64 19.18
CA ASP A 103 7.79 -3.95 18.57
C ASP A 103 9.28 -4.32 18.67
N ASP A 104 10.19 -3.35 18.54
CA ASP A 104 11.63 -3.56 18.73
C ASP A 104 12.00 -3.92 20.18
N SER A 105 11.18 -3.53 21.16
CA SER A 105 11.42 -3.83 22.58
C SER A 105 10.98 -5.24 23.03
N LEU A 106 10.32 -5.98 22.13
CA LEU A 106 9.87 -7.37 22.35
C LEU A 106 10.75 -8.42 21.66
N HIS A 107 11.78 -7.99 20.92
CA HIS A 107 12.78 -8.84 20.26
C HIS A 107 14.16 -8.76 20.93
#